data_AF-A0A6B3C7N5-F1
#
_entry.id   AF-A0A6B3C7N5-F1
#
_cell.length_a   1.000
_cell.length_b   1.000
_cell.length_c   1.000
_cell.angle_alpha   90.00
_cell.angle_beta   90.00
_cell.angle_gamma   90.00
#
_symmetry.space_group_name_H-M   'P 1'
#
loop_
_entity.id
_entity.type
_entity.pdbx_description
1 polymer ?
#
loop_
_entity_poly.entity_id
_entity_poly.type
_entity_poly.pdbx_seq_one_letter_code
_entity_poly.pdbx_strand_id
1 'polypeptide(L)'
;MSDVVAVVPAPLVVESSSRPPFVITPSTVVVVDAADDLGPVAVLTADMLGRASGRAVEVSHADLGTPGVVHLRLVDDLPPGDEAYRVVAGDGRVRLEAR
;
A
#
# COMPACT_ATOMS: atom_id res chain seq x y z
N MET A 1 5.61 -16.12 -18.39
CA MET A 1 4.43 -15.25 -18.58
C MET A 1 4.55 -14.21 -17.47
N SER A 2 4.71 -12.93 -17.79
CA SER A 2 4.74 -11.89 -16.76
C SER A 2 3.32 -11.83 -16.18
N ASP A 3 3.16 -12.21 -14.92
CA ASP A 3 1.87 -12.16 -14.23
C ASP A 3 1.48 -10.70 -14.05
N VAL A 4 0.89 -10.11 -15.09
CA VAL A 4 0.26 -8.79 -15.02
C VAL A 4 -0.97 -8.96 -14.13
N VAL A 5 -0.89 -8.41 -12.92
CA VAL A 5 -2.05 -8.33 -12.01
C VAL A 5 -3.15 -7.57 -12.73
N ALA A 6 -4.27 -8.25 -12.98
CA ALA A 6 -5.44 -7.62 -13.58
C ALA A 6 -6.10 -6.69 -12.56
N VAL A 7 -5.91 -5.38 -12.75
CA VAL A 7 -6.55 -4.34 -11.94
C VAL A 7 -7.79 -3.83 -12.67
N VAL A 8 -8.93 -3.83 -11.98
CA VAL A 8 -10.22 -3.38 -12.50
C VAL A 8 -10.84 -2.39 -11.51
N PRO A 9 -11.23 -1.17 -11.92
CA PRO A 9 -11.02 -0.60 -13.26
C PRO A 9 -9.54 -0.47 -13.61
N ALA A 10 -9.23 -0.47 -14.91
CA ALA A 10 -7.86 -0.35 -15.37
C ALA A 10 -7.28 1.00 -14.91
N PRO A 11 -6.11 1.02 -14.23
CA PRO A 11 -5.46 2.27 -13.85
C PRO A 11 -5.08 3.09 -15.09
N LEU A 12 -4.96 4.42 -14.91
CA LEU A 12 -4.53 5.31 -15.98
C LEU A 12 -3.15 4.93 -16.54
N VAL A 13 -2.25 4.49 -15.67
CA VAL A 13 -0.89 4.03 -16.01
C VAL A 13 -0.56 2.79 -15.20
N VAL A 14 0.01 1.77 -15.85
CA VAL A 14 0.57 0.59 -15.20
C VAL A 14 1.94 0.32 -15.79
N GLU A 15 2.95 0.26 -14.93
CA GLU A 15 4.33 -0.01 -15.32
C GLU A 15 4.87 -1.21 -14.52
N SER A 16 5.54 -2.12 -15.22
CA SER A 16 6.24 -3.22 -14.54
C SER A 16 7.50 -2.70 -13.86
N SER A 17 7.73 -3.12 -12.63
CA SER A 17 8.94 -2.84 -11.89
C SER A 17 9.95 -3.98 -12.04
N SER A 18 11.23 -3.66 -12.18
CA SER A 18 12.33 -4.63 -12.09
C SER A 18 12.76 -4.92 -10.65
N ARG A 19 12.20 -4.18 -9.67
CA ARG A 19 12.51 -4.36 -8.25
C ARG A 19 11.93 -5.68 -7.74
N PRO A 20 12.54 -6.29 -6.70
CA PRO A 20 11.98 -7.47 -6.06
C PRO A 20 10.53 -7.21 -5.60
N PRO A 21 9.64 -8.21 -5.74
CA PRO A 21 8.26 -8.05 -5.32
C PRO A 21 8.17 -7.83 -3.81
N PHE A 22 7.13 -7.10 -3.39
CA PHE A 22 6.73 -7.09 -2.00
C PHE A 22 6.18 -8.46 -1.60
N VAL A 23 6.61 -8.98 -0.45
CA VAL A 23 6.13 -10.24 0.11
C VAL A 23 5.51 -9.96 1.46
N ILE A 24 4.29 -10.43 1.68
CA ILE A 24 3.62 -10.35 2.97
C ILE A 24 4.26 -11.37 3.91
N THR A 25 4.73 -10.93 5.07
CA THR A 25 5.42 -11.74 6.08
C THR A 25 4.74 -11.56 7.44
N PRO A 26 5.13 -12.34 8.48
CA PRO A 26 4.65 -12.09 9.84
C PRO A 26 5.00 -10.70 10.40
N SER A 27 5.98 -10.01 9.82
CA SER A 27 6.39 -8.67 10.25
C SER A 27 5.75 -7.56 9.42
N THR A 28 4.80 -7.90 8.53
CA THR A 28 4.10 -6.89 7.74
C THR A 28 3.26 -5.99 8.63
N VAL A 29 3.36 -4.68 8.38
CA VAL A 29 2.63 -3.64 9.12
C VAL A 29 2.04 -2.64 8.13
N VAL A 30 0.84 -2.17 8.40
CA VAL A 30 0.24 -1.02 7.72
C VAL A 30 0.63 0.24 8.49
N VAL A 31 1.23 1.21 7.82
CA VAL A 31 1.64 2.47 8.41
C VAL A 31 0.80 3.59 7.83
N VAL A 32 0.34 4.49 8.68
CA VAL A 32 -0.44 5.67 8.32
C VAL A 32 0.03 6.85 9.18
N ASP A 33 0.08 8.06 8.61
CA ASP A 33 0.36 9.25 9.42
C ASP A 33 -0.84 9.54 10.33
N ALA A 34 -0.60 9.82 11.62
CA ALA A 34 -1.66 10.17 12.56
C ALA A 34 -2.35 11.50 12.23
N ALA A 35 -1.69 12.37 11.45
CA ALA A 35 -2.29 13.61 10.95
C ALA A 35 -3.29 13.37 9.81
N ASP A 36 -3.19 12.24 9.12
CA ASP A 36 -4.08 11.88 8.01
C ASP A 36 -5.34 11.19 8.56
N ASP A 37 -6.53 11.56 8.06
CA ASP A 37 -7.80 10.91 8.40
C ASP A 37 -7.98 9.58 7.63
N LEU A 38 -7.00 8.70 7.79
CA LEU A 38 -6.88 7.43 7.07
C LEU A 38 -7.04 6.21 7.98
N GLY A 39 -7.30 6.40 9.28
CA GLY A 39 -7.44 5.32 10.27
C GLY A 39 -8.39 4.19 9.84
N PRO A 40 -9.63 4.48 9.40
CA PRO A 40 -10.55 3.45 8.91
C PRO A 40 -10.02 2.68 7.69
N VAL A 41 -9.35 3.37 6.76
CA VAL A 41 -8.74 2.77 5.56
C VAL A 41 -7.56 1.87 5.93
N ALA A 42 -6.75 2.29 6.91
CA ALA A 42 -5.64 1.51 7.42
C ALA A 42 -6.11 0.21 8.06
N VAL A 43 -7.17 0.27 8.87
CA VAL A 43 -7.78 -0.93 9.49
C VAL A 43 -8.34 -1.87 8.42
N LEU A 44 -9.06 -1.36 7.42
CA LEU A 44 -9.58 -2.17 6.32
C LEU A 44 -8.44 -2.84 5.53
N THR A 45 -7.38 -2.09 5.23
CA THR A 45 -6.20 -2.61 4.52
C THR A 45 -5.54 -3.73 5.32
N ALA A 46 -5.35 -3.54 6.63
CA ALA A 46 -4.78 -4.54 7.51
C ALA A 46 -5.66 -5.80 7.60
N ASP A 47 -6.99 -5.65 7.69
CA ASP A 47 -7.93 -6.78 7.67
C ASP A 47 -7.84 -7.58 6.36
N MET A 48 -7.82 -6.90 5.21
CA MET A 48 -7.69 -7.56 3.90
C MET A 48 -6.37 -8.32 3.75
N LEU A 49 -5.26 -7.69 4.13
CA LEU A 49 -3.94 -8.35 4.13
C LEU A 49 -3.90 -9.52 5.11
N GLY A 50 -4.58 -9.38 6.25
CA GLY A 50 -4.64 -10.42 7.25
C GLY A 50 -5.43 -11.65 6.80
N ARG A 51 -6.55 -11.44 6.10
CA ARG A 51 -7.32 -12.52 5.44
C ARG A 51 -6.51 -13.21 4.35
N ALA A 52 -5.78 -12.44 3.53
CA ALA A 52 -4.97 -12.99 2.45
C ALA A 52 -3.77 -13.81 2.97
N SER A 53 -3.19 -13.41 4.10
CA SER A 53 -2.01 -14.04 4.69
C SER A 53 -2.31 -15.06 5.79
N GLY A 54 -3.54 -15.11 6.29
CA GLY A 54 -3.96 -15.94 7.43
C GLY A 54 -3.38 -15.48 8.77
N ARG A 55 -2.97 -14.21 8.90
CA ARG A 55 -2.32 -13.65 10.09
C ARG A 55 -2.87 -12.27 10.41
N ALA A 56 -2.84 -11.85 11.67
CA ALA A 56 -3.16 -10.47 11.99
C ALA A 56 -2.06 -9.53 11.44
N VAL A 57 -2.45 -8.39 10.88
CA VAL A 57 -1.55 -7.33 10.43
C VAL A 57 -1.76 -6.12 11.32
N GLU A 58 -0.68 -5.57 11.86
CA GLU A 58 -0.73 -4.40 12.75
C GLU A 58 -0.93 -3.11 11.95
N VAL A 59 -1.60 -2.13 12.56
CA VAL A 59 -1.62 -0.74 12.11
C VAL A 59 -0.75 0.10 13.03
N SER A 60 0.23 0.80 12.47
CA SER A 60 1.16 1.66 13.19
C SER A 60 1.07 3.10 12.68
N HIS A 61 1.33 4.07 13.58
CA HIS A 61 1.47 5.49 13.23
C HIS A 61 2.94 5.92 13.08
N ALA A 62 3.87 4.96 13.14
CA ALA A 62 5.29 5.20 13.03
C ALA A 62 5.90 4.26 11.97
N ASP A 63 6.55 4.85 10.96
CA ASP A 63 7.43 4.11 10.05
C ASP A 63 8.82 4.01 10.70
N LEU A 64 9.21 2.80 11.09
CA LEU A 64 10.51 2.53 11.70
C LEU A 64 11.63 2.31 10.67
N GLY A 65 11.37 2.56 9.38
CA GLY A 65 12.35 2.35 8.31
C GLY A 65 12.60 0.87 8.00
N THR A 66 11.81 -0.05 8.57
CA THR A 66 11.95 -1.49 8.36
C THR A 66 11.32 -1.95 7.05
N PRO A 67 11.76 -3.06 6.45
CA PRO A 67 11.02 -3.71 5.36
C PRO A 67 9.68 -4.28 5.85
N GLY A 68 8.78 -4.61 4.93
CA GLY A 68 7.46 -5.17 5.24
C GLY A 68 6.37 -4.12 5.47
N VAL A 69 6.62 -2.86 5.11
CA VAL A 69 5.70 -1.75 5.36
C VAL A 69 4.77 -1.53 4.17
N VAL A 70 3.47 -1.41 4.46
CA VAL A 70 2.44 -0.87 3.56
C VAL A 70 2.06 0.52 4.06
N HIS A 71 2.56 1.56 3.40
CA HIS A 71 2.40 2.94 3.85
C HIS A 71 1.25 3.61 3.09
N LEU A 72 0.26 4.13 3.82
CA LEU A 72 -0.87 4.91 3.32
C LEU A 72 -0.64 6.39 3.61
N ARG A 73 -0.80 7.27 2.61
CA ARG A 73 -0.57 8.72 2.75
C ARG A 73 -1.51 9.53 1.88
N LEU A 74 -1.93 10.70 2.38
CA LEU A 74 -2.49 11.75 1.54
C LEU A 74 -1.37 12.66 1.01
N VAL A 75 -1.40 12.97 -0.28
CA VAL A 75 -0.40 13.82 -0.94
C VAL A 75 -1.05 14.74 -1.98
N ASP A 76 -0.47 15.93 -2.16
CA ASP A 76 -0.91 16.88 -3.19
C ASP A 76 -0.25 16.63 -4.56
N ASP A 77 0.85 15.86 -4.61
CA ASP A 77 1.65 15.59 -5.82
C ASP A 77 1.12 14.39 -6.63
N LEU A 78 -0.13 14.51 -7.04
CA LEU A 78 -0.83 13.56 -7.90
C LEU A 78 -1.52 14.28 -9.08
N PRO A 79 -1.82 13.56 -10.18
CA PRO A 79 -2.66 14.09 -11.24
C PRO A 79 -3.99 14.68 -10.69
N PRO A 80 -4.63 15.61 -11.41
CA PRO A 80 -5.89 16.18 -10.96
C PRO A 80 -7.00 15.13 -10.87
N GLY A 81 -7.84 15.26 -9.84
CA GLY A 81 -8.96 14.37 -9.56
C GLY A 81 -9.04 14.05 -8.06
N ASP A 82 -10.25 14.09 -7.50
CA ASP A 82 -10.50 13.87 -6.07
C ASP A 82 -10.26 12.39 -5.66
N GLU A 83 -10.17 11.49 -6.63
CA GLU A 83 -9.89 10.06 -6.42
C GLU A 83 -8.54 9.64 -7.04
N ALA A 84 -7.65 10.59 -7.32
CA ALA A 84 -6.34 10.30 -7.87
C ALA A 84 -5.51 9.47 -6.88
N TYR A 85 -4.85 8.42 -7.39
CA TYR A 85 -4.04 7.54 -6.56
C TYR A 85 -2.78 7.07 -7.28
N ARG A 86 -1.78 6.66 -6.48
CA ARG A 86 -0.56 6.00 -6.94
C ARG A 86 -0.25 4.82 -6.02
N VAL A 87 0.00 3.66 -6.60
CA VAL A 87 0.48 2.47 -5.87
C VAL A 87 1.85 2.09 -6.42
N VAL A 88 2.84 2.01 -5.54
CA VAL A 88 4.18 1.50 -5.86
C VAL A 88 4.50 0.34 -4.93
N ALA A 89 4.69 -0.85 -5.51
CA ALA A 89 5.08 -2.06 -4.77
C ALA A 89 6.48 -2.51 -5.22
N GLY A 90 7.36 -2.75 -4.26
CA GLY A 90 8.72 -3.25 -4.51
C GLY A 90 9.68 -2.91 -3.39
N ASP A 91 10.89 -3.45 -3.44
CA ASP A 91 11.95 -3.23 -2.44
C ASP A 91 11.49 -3.48 -0.99
N GLY A 92 10.63 -4.49 -0.82
CA GLY A 92 10.08 -4.84 0.49
C GLY A 92 9.12 -3.80 1.08
N ARG A 93 8.59 -2.87 0.26
CA ARG A 93 7.59 -1.89 0.68
C ARG A 93 6.44 -1.76 -0.33
N VAL A 94 5.30 -1.28 0.16
CA VAL A 94 4.22 -0.76 -0.66
C VAL A 94 3.95 0.67 -0.21
N ARG A 95 3.87 1.58 -1.17
CA ARG A 95 3.46 2.97 -0.95
C ARG A 95 2.16 3.21 -1.71
N LEU A 96 1.13 3.58 -0.97
CA LEU A 96 -0.18 3.97 -1.48
C LEU A 96 -0.40 5.44 -1.15
N GLU A 97 -0.47 6.24 -2.20
CA GLU A 97 -0.68 7.69 -2.13
C GLU A 97 -2.03 7.99 -2.75
N ALA A 98 -2.83 8.83 -2.09
CA ALA A 98 -4.09 9.36 -2.59
C ALA A 98 -4.15 10.87 -2.37
N ARG A 99 -5.09 11.53 -3.05
CA ARG A 99 -5.39 12.95 -2.85
C ARG A 99 -6.58 13.13 -1.90
#